data_AF-A0A2A3TD38-F1
#
_entry.id   AF-A0A2A3TD38-F1
#
_cell.length_a   1.000
_cell.length_b   1.000
_cell.length_c   1.000
_cell.angle_alpha   90.00
_cell.angle_beta   90.00
_cell.angle_gamma   90.00
#
_symmetry.space_group_name_H-M   'P 1'
#
loop_
_entity.id
_entity.type
_entity.pdbx_description
1 polymer ?
#
loop_
_entity_poly.entity_id
_entity_poly.type
_entity_poly.pdbx_seq_one_letter_code
_entity_poly.pdbx_strand_id
1 'polypeptide(L)'
;MELLEDKMRVWMASASFVKPMSGVYVFYNRKREVIYVGDSTNLEKTFSEYVDKDFDGDECKQKTQFYQREFIENPKERRLQLIEEFKNQTGNMPACNTEIQIETQ
;
A
#
# COMPACT_ATOMS: atom_id res chain seq x y z
N MET A 1 -4.39 -11.76 6.73
CA MET A 1 -3.01 -12.12 6.37
C MET A 1 -2.21 -10.84 6.34
N GLU A 2 -1.07 -10.83 7.01
CA GLU A 2 -0.15 -9.70 7.02
C GLU A 2 1.01 -10.03 6.07
N LEU A 3 1.39 -9.09 5.22
CA LEU A 3 2.46 -9.28 4.22
C LEU A 3 3.80 -8.72 4.71
N LEU A 4 3.77 -7.89 5.75
CA LEU A 4 4.94 -7.24 6.33
C LEU A 4 5.05 -7.60 7.81
N GLU A 5 6.27 -7.60 8.34
CA GLU A 5 6.53 -7.84 9.76
C GLU A 5 6.22 -6.62 10.64
N ASP A 6 6.19 -5.39 10.10
CA ASP A 6 5.81 -4.19 10.88
C ASP A 6 4.35 -4.29 11.35
N LYS A 7 4.05 -3.69 12.51
CA LYS A 7 2.68 -3.71 13.04
C LYS A 7 1.68 -3.06 12.08
N MET A 8 0.50 -3.66 11.98
CA MET A 8 -0.65 -3.03 11.33
C MET A 8 -1.09 -1.77 12.09
N ARG A 9 -1.30 -0.68 11.35
CA ARG A 9 -1.66 0.65 11.87
C ARG A 9 -2.99 1.08 11.27
N VAL A 10 -3.74 1.91 11.99
CA VAL A 10 -4.99 2.50 11.48
C VAL A 10 -4.66 3.62 10.50
N TRP A 11 -5.34 3.64 9.35
CA TRP A 11 -5.26 4.74 8.40
C TRP A 11 -6.12 5.92 8.89
N MET A 12 -5.44 7.01 9.27
CA MET A 12 -6.03 8.26 9.74
C MET A 12 -5.10 9.41 9.35
N ALA A 13 -5.47 10.65 9.67
CA ALA A 13 -4.62 11.83 9.44
C ALA A 13 -3.19 11.66 9.99
N SER A 14 -3.00 10.87 11.06
CA SER A 14 -1.68 10.56 11.61
C SER A 14 -0.74 9.77 10.68
N ALA A 15 -1.26 9.19 9.60
CA ALA A 15 -0.45 8.51 8.59
C ALA A 15 0.51 9.47 7.86
N SER A 16 0.15 10.76 7.76
CA SER A 16 1.01 11.81 7.19
C SER A 16 2.33 12.00 7.96
N PHE A 17 2.37 11.69 9.26
CA PHE A 17 3.58 11.84 10.10
C PHE A 17 4.53 10.62 10.06
N VAL A 18 4.51 9.85 8.98
CA VAL A 18 5.52 8.80 8.73
C VAL A 18 6.89 9.43 8.49
N LYS A 19 7.97 8.70 8.76
CA LYS A 19 9.32 9.17 8.43
C LYS A 19 9.45 9.39 6.90
N PRO A 20 10.13 10.46 6.45
CA PRO A 20 10.39 10.73 5.04
C PRO A 20 11.48 9.82 4.47
N MET A 21 11.18 8.53 4.39
CA MET A 21 12.10 7.48 3.95
C MET A 21 11.44 6.66 2.84
N SER A 22 12.28 6.05 2.01
CA SER A 22 11.84 5.07 1.02
C SER A 22 11.27 3.83 1.71
N GLY A 23 10.27 3.22 1.09
CA GLY A 23 9.65 2.04 1.63
C GLY A 23 8.51 1.51 0.80
N VAL A 24 8.08 0.30 1.18
CA VAL A 24 6.86 -0.33 0.67
C VAL A 24 5.76 -0.20 1.70
N TYR A 25 4.52 -0.24 1.23
CA TYR A 25 3.35 -0.19 2.08
C TYR A 25 2.23 -1.06 1.53
N VAL A 26 1.41 -1.55 2.45
CA VAL A 26 0.27 -2.40 2.15
C VAL A 26 -0.95 -1.77 2.79
N PHE A 27 -2.03 -1.59 2.02
CA PHE A 27 -3.32 -1.12 2.50
C PHE A 27 -4.31 -2.25 2.66
N TYR A 28 -5.15 -2.11 3.68
CA TYR A 28 -6.16 -3.07 4.05
C TYR A 28 -7.51 -2.40 4.22
N ASN A 29 -8.57 -3.11 3.84
CA ASN A 29 -9.93 -2.65 4.05
C ASN A 29 -10.43 -2.91 5.50
N ARG A 30 -11.71 -2.59 5.78
CA ARG A 30 -12.37 -2.87 7.08
C ARG A 30 -12.28 -4.33 7.53
N LYS A 31 -12.25 -5.28 6.59
CA LYS A 31 -12.15 -6.72 6.86
C LYS A 31 -10.71 -7.20 7.04
N ARG A 32 -9.72 -6.30 7.02
CA ARG A 32 -8.27 -6.60 7.05
C ARG A 32 -7.81 -7.44 5.86
N GLU A 33 -8.49 -7.29 4.72
CA GLU A 33 -8.06 -7.88 3.45
C GLU A 33 -7.11 -6.90 2.75
N VAL A 34 -6.02 -7.42 2.18
CA VAL A 34 -5.07 -6.62 1.38
C VAL A 34 -5.81 -6.11 0.15
N ILE A 35 -5.82 -4.80 -0.04
CA ILE A 35 -6.43 -4.17 -1.20
C ILE A 35 -5.41 -3.49 -2.11
N TYR A 36 -4.26 -3.06 -1.58
CA TYR A 36 -3.23 -2.39 -2.36
C TYR A 36 -1.84 -2.65 -1.80
N VAL A 37 -0.86 -2.81 -2.69
CA VAL A 37 0.57 -2.83 -2.39
C VAL A 37 1.25 -1.75 -3.24
N GLY A 38 1.92 -0.82 -2.56
CA GLY A 38 2.60 0.32 -3.16
C GLY A 38 4.05 0.44 -2.70
N ASP A 39 4.80 1.20 -3.48
CA ASP A 39 6.16 1.62 -3.16
C ASP A 39 6.23 3.15 -3.17
N SER A 40 7.20 3.70 -2.43
CA SER A 40 7.52 5.12 -2.49
C SER A 40 8.98 5.35 -2.14
N THR A 41 9.60 6.36 -2.76
CA THR A 41 10.91 6.88 -2.37
C THR A 41 10.82 7.82 -1.17
N ASN A 42 9.61 8.28 -0.82
CA ASN A 42 9.34 9.09 0.36
C ASN A 42 7.91 8.84 0.86
N LEU A 43 7.80 7.98 1.88
CA LEU A 43 6.52 7.61 2.47
C LEU A 43 5.77 8.79 3.08
N GLU A 44 6.46 9.78 3.65
CA GLU A 44 5.83 10.97 4.26
C GLU A 44 5.05 11.74 3.21
N LYS A 45 5.71 12.03 2.08
CA LYS A 45 5.08 12.74 0.98
C LYS A 45 3.90 11.96 0.41
N THR A 46 4.08 10.69 0.06
CA THR A 46 3.01 9.87 -0.53
C THR A 46 1.81 9.72 0.42
N PHE A 47 2.05 9.51 1.71
CA PHE A 47 0.94 9.34 2.65
C PHE A 47 0.23 10.65 2.92
N SER A 48 0.96 11.77 2.99
CA SER A 48 0.36 13.10 3.11
C SER A 48 -0.52 13.40 1.91
N GLU A 49 -0.07 13.12 0.69
CA GLU A 49 -0.86 13.29 -0.53
C GLU A 49 -2.16 12.46 -0.50
N TYR A 50 -2.09 11.18 -0.11
CA TYR A 50 -3.28 10.35 0.01
C TYR A 50 -4.23 10.79 1.11
N VAL A 51 -3.73 11.31 2.23
CA VAL A 51 -4.56 11.86 3.30
C VAL A 51 -5.22 13.16 2.86
N ASP A 52 -4.46 14.09 2.30
CA ASP A 52 -4.92 15.44 1.95
C ASP A 52 -5.94 15.41 0.81
N LYS A 53 -5.76 14.49 -0.13
CA LYS A 53 -6.61 14.39 -1.33
C LYS A 53 -7.60 13.24 -1.28
N ASP A 54 -7.71 12.57 -0.13
CA ASP A 54 -8.55 11.38 0.04
C ASP A 54 -8.35 10.36 -1.10
N PHE A 55 -7.09 9.96 -1.30
CA PHE A 55 -6.62 9.09 -2.37
C PHE A 55 -6.89 9.61 -3.80
N ASP A 56 -6.90 10.93 -4.02
CA ASP A 56 -7.21 11.57 -5.31
C ASP A 56 -8.58 11.13 -5.89
N GLY A 57 -9.52 10.70 -5.03
CA GLY A 57 -10.83 10.19 -5.45
C GLY A 57 -10.84 8.73 -5.93
N ASP A 58 -9.75 7.98 -5.75
CA ASP A 58 -9.69 6.54 -6.05
C ASP A 58 -10.61 5.75 -5.10
N GLU A 59 -11.82 5.45 -5.57
CA GLU A 59 -12.85 4.72 -4.81
C GLU A 59 -12.37 3.35 -4.30
N CYS A 60 -11.38 2.74 -4.96
CA CYS A 60 -10.81 1.49 -4.51
C CYS A 60 -9.93 1.70 -3.28
N LYS A 61 -9.00 2.66 -3.35
CA LYS A 61 -8.08 2.98 -2.24
C LYS A 61 -8.77 3.69 -1.08
N GLN A 62 -9.85 4.44 -1.30
CA GLN A 62 -10.66 5.03 -0.22
C GLN A 62 -11.26 3.99 0.76
N LYS A 63 -11.29 2.71 0.39
CA LYS A 63 -11.67 1.61 1.29
C LYS A 63 -10.60 1.31 2.36
N THR A 64 -9.43 1.96 2.28
CA THR A 64 -8.31 1.77 3.21
C THR A 64 -8.69 2.17 4.63
N GLN A 65 -8.44 1.27 5.57
CA GLN A 65 -8.68 1.46 7.00
C GLN A 65 -7.46 1.13 7.84
N PHE A 66 -6.60 0.27 7.31
CA PHE A 66 -5.36 -0.08 7.96
C PHE A 66 -4.23 -0.10 6.94
N TYR A 67 -3.01 0.02 7.44
CA TYR A 67 -1.81 -0.09 6.65
C TYR A 67 -0.68 -0.75 7.42
N GLN A 68 0.23 -1.39 6.69
CA GLN A 68 1.58 -1.76 7.13
C GLN A 68 2.59 -1.05 6.24
N ARG A 69 3.81 -0.88 6.72
CA ARG A 69 4.91 -0.31 5.94
C ARG A 69 6.24 -0.92 6.34
N GLU A 70 7.16 -0.96 5.40
CA GLU A 70 8.54 -1.40 5.61
C GLU A 70 9.46 -0.37 4.96
N PHE A 71 10.41 0.15 5.74
CA PHE A 71 11.41 1.08 5.22
C PHE A 71 12.51 0.28 4.53
N ILE A 72 12.75 0.55 3.24
CA ILE A 72 13.71 -0.19 2.42
C ILE A 72 14.26 0.71 1.32
N GLU A 73 15.53 0.51 0.95
CA GLU A 73 16.22 1.32 -0.06
C GLU A 73 15.73 1.04 -1.49
N ASN A 74 15.39 -0.21 -1.81
CA ASN A 74 14.86 -0.61 -3.12
C ASN A 74 13.38 -1.04 -3.04
N PRO A 75 12.45 -0.10 -2.85
CA PRO A 75 11.05 -0.43 -2.57
C PRO A 75 10.32 -0.99 -3.80
N LYS A 76 10.78 -0.69 -5.02
CA LYS A 76 10.18 -1.22 -6.27
C LYS A 76 10.28 -2.74 -6.36
N GLU A 77 11.48 -3.28 -6.13
CA GLU A 77 11.70 -4.73 -6.19
C GLU A 77 10.91 -5.44 -5.08
N ARG A 78 10.95 -4.90 -3.86
CA ARG A 78 10.21 -5.46 -2.73
C ARG A 78 8.70 -5.44 -2.97
N ARG A 79 8.15 -4.39 -3.57
CA ARG A 79 6.73 -4.34 -3.95
C ARG A 79 6.37 -5.47 -4.91
N LEU A 80 7.19 -5.76 -5.92
CA LEU A 80 6.94 -6.85 -6.86
C LEU A 80 6.93 -8.20 -6.15
N GLN A 81 7.88 -8.43 -5.24
CA GLN A 81 7.91 -9.64 -4.41
C GLN A 81 6.64 -9.78 -3.57
N LEU A 82 6.18 -8.72 -2.90
CA LEU A 82 4.96 -8.75 -2.08
C LEU A 82 3.70 -9.05 -2.90
N ILE A 83 3.60 -8.51 -4.12
CA ILE A 83 2.50 -8.79 -5.03
C ILE A 83 2.53 -10.26 -5.46
N GLU A 84 3.71 -10.80 -5.77
CA GLU A 84 3.88 -12.20 -6.13
C GLU A 84 3.57 -13.14 -4.95
N GLU A 85 4.06 -12.82 -3.75
CA GLU A 85 3.76 -13.53 -2.50
C GLU A 85 2.24 -13.57 -2.25
N PHE A 86 1.55 -12.43 -2.39
CA PHE A 86 0.09 -12.36 -2.25
C PHE A 86 -0.63 -13.21 -3.30
N LYS A 87 -0.18 -13.16 -4.56
CA LYS A 87 -0.75 -13.93 -5.66
C LYS A 87 -0.55 -15.43 -5.46
N ASN A 88 0.62 -15.87 -5.01
CA ASN A 88 0.92 -17.26 -4.74
C ASN A 88 0.05 -17.82 -3.60
N GLN A 89 -0.26 -16.99 -2.60
CA GLN A 89 -1.06 -17.40 -1.44
C GLN A 89 -2.57 -17.38 -1.71
N THR A 90 -3.07 -16.40 -2.47
CA THR A 90 -4.51 -16.17 -2.66
C THR A 90 -5.03 -16.55 -4.04
N GLY A 91 -4.13 -16.80 -4.99
CA GLY A 91 -4.45 -16.99 -6.41
C GLY A 91 -4.86 -15.70 -7.15
N ASN A 92 -4.88 -14.54 -6.48
CA ASN A 92 -5.44 -13.30 -7.00
C ASN A 92 -4.48 -12.11 -6.84
N MET A 93 -4.70 -11.05 -7.62
CA MET A 93 -4.03 -9.75 -7.41
C MET A 93 -4.77 -8.93 -6.34
N PRO A 94 -4.09 -8.02 -5.62
CA PRO A 94 -4.79 -7.07 -4.76
C PRO A 94 -5.77 -6.24 -5.57
N ALA A 95 -6.98 -6.04 -5.04
CA ALA A 95 -8.11 -5.48 -5.78
C ALA A 95 -7.87 -4.08 -6.37
N CYS A 96 -7.03 -3.26 -5.74
CA CYS A 96 -6.69 -1.91 -6.20
C CYS A 96 -5.34 -1.84 -6.92
N ASN A 97 -4.71 -2.98 -7.21
CA ASN A 97 -3.51 -3.05 -8.06
C ASN A 97 -3.84 -3.50 -9.50
N THR A 98 -5.09 -3.82 -9.81
CA THR A 98 -5.51 -4.33 -11.14
C THR A 98 -5.52 -3.26 -12.24
N GLU A 99 -5.70 -1.98 -11.92
CA GLU A 99 -5.61 -0.89 -12.91
C GLU A 99 -4.21 -0.72 -13.51
N ILE A 100 -3.18 -1.24 -12.82
CA ILE A 100 -1.78 -1.24 -13.28
C ILE A 100 -1.59 -2.12 -14.53
N GLN A 101 -2.56 -2.99 -14.86
CA GLN A 101 -2.53 -3.76 -16.10
C GLN A 101 -2.88 -2.95 -17.36
N ILE A 102 -3.47 -1.76 -17.23
CA ILE A 102 -3.98 -0.99 -18.38
C ILE A 102 -2.88 -0.10 -19.01
N GLU A 103 -1.84 0.26 -18.26
CA GLU A 103 -0.76 1.14 -18.77
C GLU A 103 0.42 0.40 -19.43
N THR A 104 0.40 -0.93 -19.53
CA THR A 104 1.47 -1.72 -20.18
C THR A 104 1.08 -2.41 -21.50
N GLN A 105 -0.01 -1.98 -22.16
CA GLN A 105 -0.32 -2.39 -23.54
C GLN A 105 0.15 -1.39 -24.59
#